data_AF-A0A917UNA6-F1
#
_entry.id   AF-A0A917UNA6-F1
#
_cell.length_a   1.000
_cell.length_b   1.000
_cell.length_c   1.000
_cell.angle_alpha   90.00
_cell.angle_beta   90.00
_cell.angle_gamma   90.00
#
_symmetry.space_group_name_H-M   'P 1'
#
loop_
_entity.id
_entity.type
_entity.pdbx_description
1 polymer ?
#
loop_
_entity_poly.entity_id
_entity_poly.type
_entity_poly.pdbx_seq_one_letter_code
_entity_poly.pdbx_strand_id
1 'polypeptide(L)'
;MAERPHDMTDLYLAPVVLGVEARLEELGTLSTDDLNFELILETNIEPQDTAERRKALIETVRRRVELHGWSLSLNERGLAVSHDDHTVVLGLPDNLREYLRD
;
A
#
# COMPACT_ATOMS: atom_id res chain seq x y z
N MET A 1 24.47 -7.59 -15.50
CA MET A 1 23.46 -7.14 -16.48
C MET A 1 22.72 -5.96 -15.87
N ALA A 2 22.43 -4.91 -16.63
CA ALA A 2 21.54 -3.86 -16.15
C ALA A 2 20.11 -4.31 -16.42
N GLU A 3 19.25 -4.31 -15.40
CA GLU A 3 17.82 -4.45 -15.64
C GLU A 3 17.33 -3.29 -16.51
N ARG A 4 16.48 -3.62 -17.47
CA ARG A 4 15.86 -2.66 -18.38
C ARG A 4 14.36 -2.83 -18.30
N PRO A 5 13.59 -1.74 -18.38
CA PRO A 5 12.14 -1.80 -18.52
C PRO A 5 11.75 -2.72 -19.68
N HIS A 6 10.81 -3.64 -19.43
CA HIS A 6 10.27 -4.55 -20.44
C HIS A 6 9.18 -3.86 -21.25
N ASP A 7 8.41 -2.98 -20.61
CA ASP A 7 7.36 -2.19 -21.23
C ASP A 7 7.26 -0.76 -20.66
N MET A 8 6.18 -0.05 -21.01
CA MET A 8 5.93 1.30 -20.51
C MET A 8 5.58 1.34 -19.03
N THR A 9 4.95 0.31 -18.48
CA THR A 9 4.55 0.27 -17.06
C THR A 9 5.77 0.19 -16.16
N ASP A 10 6.81 -0.55 -16.58
CA ASP A 10 8.09 -0.61 -15.85
C ASP A 10 8.75 0.76 -15.69
N LEU A 11 8.55 1.70 -16.64
CA LEU A 11 9.07 3.07 -16.55
C LEU A 11 8.44 3.89 -15.41
N TYR A 12 7.26 3.48 -14.94
CA TYR A 12 6.55 4.15 -13.85
C TYR A 12 6.87 3.57 -12.46
N LEU A 13 7.77 2.57 -12.35
CA LEU A 13 8.10 1.97 -11.06
C LEU A 13 8.50 3.02 -10.01
N ALA A 14 9.43 3.90 -10.35
CA ALA A 14 9.94 4.92 -9.42
C ALA A 14 8.83 5.87 -8.91
N PRO A 15 8.03 6.54 -9.76
CA PRO A 15 6.96 7.40 -9.28
C PRO A 15 5.88 6.62 -8.50
N VAL A 16 5.55 5.39 -8.89
CA VAL A 16 4.58 4.55 -8.16
C VAL A 16 5.10 4.22 -6.76
N VAL A 17 6.34 3.74 -6.64
CA VAL A 17 6.95 3.40 -5.35
C VAL A 17 7.02 4.62 -4.43
N LEU A 18 7.46 5.77 -4.94
CA LEU A 18 7.52 7.01 -4.16
C LEU A 18 6.12 7.46 -3.69
N GLY A 19 5.10 7.35 -4.55
CA GLY A 19 3.73 7.68 -4.19
C GLY A 19 3.15 6.75 -3.12
N VAL A 20 3.42 5.45 -3.23
CA VAL A 20 3.00 4.46 -2.23
C VAL A 20 3.72 4.70 -0.91
N GLU A 21 5.04 4.90 -0.93
CA GLU A 21 5.84 5.17 0.27
C GLU A 21 5.35 6.42 1.00
N ALA A 22 5.19 7.54 0.28
CA ALA A 22 4.66 8.77 0.87
C ALA A 22 3.27 8.56 1.50
N ARG A 23 2.37 7.82 0.85
CA ARG A 23 1.05 7.54 1.43
C ARG A 23 1.13 6.63 2.66
N LEU A 24 2.03 5.66 2.68
CA LEU A 24 2.27 4.84 3.87
C LEU A 24 2.83 5.68 5.01
N GLU A 25 3.76 6.59 4.74
CA GLU A 25 4.31 7.52 5.75
C GLU A 25 3.22 8.42 6.33
N GLU A 26 2.35 9.00 5.50
CA GLU A 26 1.23 9.84 5.95
C GLU A 26 0.32 9.07 6.92
N LEU A 27 -0.13 7.88 6.53
CA LEU A 27 -0.93 7.00 7.40
C LEU A 27 -0.13 6.56 8.64
N GLY A 28 1.19 6.46 8.50
CA GLY A 28 2.14 6.15 9.56
C GLY A 28 2.20 7.20 10.69
N THR A 29 1.75 8.42 10.42
CA THR A 29 1.71 9.50 11.42
C THR A 29 0.45 9.51 12.28
N LEU A 30 -0.57 8.72 11.91
CA LEU A 30 -1.85 8.70 12.59
C LEU A 30 -1.82 7.80 13.83
N SER A 31 -2.63 8.16 14.84
CA SER A 31 -2.96 7.25 15.93
C SER A 31 -3.77 6.04 15.42
N THR A 32 -3.86 4.96 16.20
CA THR A 32 -4.64 3.77 15.79
C THR A 32 -6.11 4.10 15.53
N ASP A 33 -6.72 4.95 16.36
CA ASP A 33 -8.11 5.37 16.21
C ASP A 33 -8.30 6.25 14.97
N ASP A 34 -7.41 7.22 14.76
CA ASP A 34 -7.45 8.10 13.58
C ASP A 34 -7.19 7.32 12.29
N LEU A 35 -6.28 6.35 12.32
CA LEU A 35 -6.00 5.46 11.19
C LEU A 35 -7.25 4.64 10.85
N ASN A 36 -7.89 4.02 11.84
CA ASN A 36 -9.10 3.25 11.60
C ASN A 36 -10.20 4.13 11.00
N PHE A 37 -10.40 5.33 11.56
CA PHE A 37 -11.36 6.29 11.06
C PHE A 37 -11.07 6.73 9.61
N GLU A 38 -9.82 7.06 9.31
CA GLU A 38 -9.36 7.43 7.96
C GLU A 38 -9.61 6.30 6.94
N LEU A 39 -9.29 5.05 7.30
CA LEU A 39 -9.54 3.90 6.43
C LEU A 39 -11.04 3.69 6.16
N ILE A 40 -11.88 3.85 7.18
CA ILE A 40 -13.34 3.76 7.03
C ILE A 40 -13.84 4.87 6.10
N LEU A 41 -13.37 6.10 6.31
CA LEU A 41 -13.77 7.26 5.52
C LEU A 41 -13.40 7.10 4.04
N GLU A 42 -12.17 6.66 3.77
CA GLU A 42 -11.64 6.51 2.42
C GLU A 42 -12.27 5.35 1.66
N THR A 43 -12.63 4.26 2.34
CA THR A 43 -13.10 3.03 1.67
C THR A 43 -14.60 2.79 1.77
N ASN A 44 -15.27 3.46 2.71
CA ASN A 44 -16.64 3.16 3.15
C ASN A 44 -16.81 1.68 3.58
N ILE A 45 -15.75 1.10 4.14
CA ILE A 45 -15.71 -0.25 4.72
C ILE A 45 -15.45 -0.06 6.21
N GLU A 46 -16.24 -0.69 7.07
CA GLU A 46 -15.99 -0.77 8.50
C GLU A 46 -15.35 -2.13 8.83
N PRO A 47 -14.01 -2.23 8.95
CA PRO A 47 -13.33 -3.51 9.00
C PRO A 47 -13.60 -4.26 10.30
N GLN A 48 -14.14 -5.47 10.20
CA GLN A 48 -14.47 -6.32 11.35
C GLN A 48 -13.39 -7.35 11.67
N ASP A 49 -12.51 -7.64 10.71
CA ASP A 49 -11.42 -8.61 10.86
C ASP A 49 -10.14 -8.18 10.13
N THR A 50 -9.06 -8.94 10.37
CA THR A 50 -7.75 -8.69 9.78
C THR A 50 -7.77 -8.68 8.24
N ALA A 51 -8.59 -9.52 7.60
CA ALA A 51 -8.66 -9.58 6.14
C ALA A 51 -9.31 -8.31 5.57
N GLU A 52 -10.37 -7.83 6.22
CA GLU A 52 -11.02 -6.56 5.88
C GLU A 52 -10.10 -5.37 6.14
N ARG A 53 -9.33 -5.36 7.23
CA ARG A 53 -8.33 -4.30 7.50
C ARG A 53 -7.24 -4.24 6.44
N ARG A 54 -6.72 -5.40 6.02
CA ARG A 54 -5.75 -5.50 4.91
C ARG A 54 -6.33 -4.95 3.62
N LYS A 55 -7.58 -5.30 3.30
CA LYS A 55 -8.28 -4.80 2.12
C LYS A 55 -8.50 -3.29 2.20
N ALA A 56 -8.95 -2.78 3.33
CA ALA A 56 -9.17 -1.34 3.53
C ALA A 56 -7.87 -0.55 3.35
N LEU A 57 -6.76 -1.01 3.94
CA LEU A 57 -5.46 -0.37 3.78
C LEU A 57 -5.01 -0.33 2.30
N ILE A 58 -5.09 -1.45 1.59
CA ILE A 58 -4.71 -1.51 0.17
C ILE A 58 -5.56 -0.54 -0.66
N GLU A 59 -6.88 -0.53 -0.44
CA GLU A 59 -7.78 0.34 -1.18
C GLU A 59 -7.55 1.83 -0.85
N THR A 60 -7.25 2.18 0.40
CA THR A 60 -6.90 3.55 0.78
C THR A 60 -5.63 4.03 0.08
N VAL A 61 -4.58 3.20 0.01
CA VAL A 61 -3.36 3.54 -0.73
C VAL A 61 -3.66 3.68 -2.22
N ARG A 62 -4.38 2.71 -2.80
CA ARG A 62 -4.74 2.68 -4.22
C ARG A 62 -5.56 3.90 -4.66
N ARG A 63 -6.43 4.44 -3.80
CA ARG A 63 -7.25 5.62 -4.12
C ARG A 63 -6.46 6.91 -4.23
N ARG A 64 -5.29 6.99 -3.59
CA ARG A 64 -4.45 8.20 -3.52
C ARG A 64 -3.21 8.13 -4.40
N VAL A 65 -2.90 6.96 -4.97
CA VAL A 65 -1.72 6.75 -5.82
C VAL A 65 -2.14 6.24 -7.20
N GLU A 66 -1.70 6.93 -8.25
CA GLU A 66 -1.86 6.44 -9.62
C GLU A 66 -0.87 5.29 -9.86
N LEU A 67 -1.39 4.06 -9.98
CA LEU A 67 -0.55 2.86 -10.05
C LEU A 67 -0.02 2.53 -11.44
N HIS A 68 -0.48 3.17 -12.51
CA HIS A 68 0.04 2.97 -13.88
C HIS A 68 0.17 1.50 -14.36
N GLY A 69 -0.72 0.61 -13.91
CA GLY A 69 -0.68 -0.83 -14.24
C GLY A 69 -0.01 -1.71 -13.17
N TRP A 70 0.63 -1.10 -12.17
CA TRP A 70 1.11 -1.81 -10.99
C TRP A 70 -0.06 -2.24 -10.09
N SER A 71 0.14 -3.33 -9.37
CA SER A 71 -0.81 -3.89 -8.41
C SER A 71 -0.25 -3.83 -6.99
N LEU A 72 -1.14 -3.74 -6.01
CA LEU A 72 -0.79 -3.72 -4.60
C LEU A 72 -1.28 -5.00 -3.91
N SER A 73 -0.44 -5.59 -3.07
CA SER A 73 -0.84 -6.69 -2.18
C SER A 73 -0.07 -6.62 -0.86
N LEU A 74 -0.64 -7.14 0.22
CA LEU A 74 0.03 -7.19 1.53
C LEU A 74 0.58 -8.60 1.79
N ASN A 75 1.85 -8.69 2.18
CA ASN A 75 2.47 -9.92 2.68
C ASN A 75 3.03 -9.69 4.10
N GLU A 76 3.81 -10.64 4.62
CA GLU A 76 4.39 -10.55 5.98
C GLU A 76 5.46 -9.47 6.13
N ARG A 77 6.11 -9.08 5.02
CA ARG A 77 7.20 -8.10 5.00
C ARG A 77 6.69 -6.67 4.82
N GLY A 78 5.55 -6.51 4.14
CA GLY A 78 4.87 -5.22 3.99
C GLY A 78 3.96 -5.16 2.76
N LEU A 79 3.92 -3.99 2.11
CA LEU A 79 3.11 -3.75 0.93
C LEU A 79 3.93 -4.03 -0.33
N ALA A 80 3.57 -5.07 -1.05
CA ALA A 80 4.14 -5.44 -2.33
C ALA A 80 3.52 -4.62 -3.46
N VAL A 81 4.37 -4.01 -4.28
CA VAL A 81 4.03 -3.32 -5.52
C VAL A 81 4.54 -4.19 -6.67
N SER A 82 3.63 -4.72 -7.49
CA SER A 82 3.97 -5.77 -8.46
C SER A 82 3.46 -5.47 -9.87
N HIS A 83 4.26 -5.82 -10.87
CA HIS A 83 3.91 -5.80 -12.29
C HIS A 83 4.64 -6.97 -12.98
N ASP A 84 3.88 -7.88 -13.61
CA ASP A 84 4.40 -9.15 -14.15
C ASP A 84 5.33 -9.88 -13.16
N ASP A 85 6.59 -10.14 -13.56
CA ASP A 85 7.59 -10.84 -12.75
C ASP A 85 8.34 -9.91 -11.78
N HIS A 86 8.03 -8.60 -11.77
CA HIS A 86 8.67 -7.60 -10.93
C HIS A 86 7.86 -7.35 -9.66
N THR A 87 8.53 -7.39 -8.52
CA THR A 87 7.91 -7.08 -7.23
C THR A 87 8.89 -6.32 -6.34
N VAL A 88 8.45 -5.17 -5.84
CA VAL A 88 9.13 -4.40 -4.80
C VAL A 88 8.27 -4.45 -3.55
N VAL A 89 8.87 -4.74 -2.39
CA VAL A 89 8.15 -4.75 -1.12
C VAL A 89 8.57 -3.55 -0.29
N LEU A 90 7.60 -2.69 0.03
CA LEU A 90 7.77 -1.54 0.89
C LEU A 90 7.44 -1.92 2.33
N GLY A 91 8.30 -1.50 3.25
CA GLY A 91 8.08 -1.70 4.67
C GLY A 91 6.86 -0.91 5.14
N LEU A 92 6.11 -1.47 6.08
CA LEU A 92 5.04 -0.74 6.75
C LEU A 92 5.57 -0.01 7.99
N PRO A 93 5.14 1.23 8.24
CA PRO A 93 5.25 1.86 9.55
C PRO A 93 4.69 1.00 10.68
N ASP A 94 5.21 1.17 11.89
CA ASP A 94 4.89 0.29 13.01
C ASP A 94 3.42 0.37 13.43
N ASN A 95 2.80 1.55 13.41
CA ASN A 95 1.37 1.72 13.69
C ASN A 95 0.48 0.93 12.70
N LEU A 96 0.85 0.88 11.41
CA LEU A 96 0.13 0.08 10.41
C LEU A 96 0.32 -1.41 10.68
N ARG A 97 1.50 -1.84 11.12
CA ARG A 97 1.73 -3.25 11.49
C ARG A 97 0.91 -3.66 12.69
N GLU A 98 0.79 -2.80 13.69
CA GLU A 98 -0.03 -3.01 14.88
C GLU A 98 -1.52 -3.08 14.51
N TYR A 99 -2.01 -2.10 13.73
CA TYR A 99 -3.38 -2.08 13.24
C TYR A 99 -3.80 -3.36 12.48
N LEU A 100 -2.87 -3.97 11.73
CA LEU A 100 -3.12 -5.21 10.99
C LEU A 100 -3.05 -6.48 11.86
N ARG A 101 -2.59 -6.41 13.12
CA ARG A 101 -2.49 -7.54 14.05
C ARG A 101 -3.65 -7.62 15.04
N ASP A 102 -4.19 -6.46 15.39
CA ASP A 102 -5.39 -6.31 16.23
C ASP A 102 -6.67 -6.81 15.51
#